data_AF-A0A3S9EY91-F1
#
_entry.id   AF-A0A3S9EY91-F1
#
_cell.length_a   1.000
_cell.length_b   1.000
_cell.length_c   1.000
_cell.angle_alpha   90.00
_cell.angle_beta   90.00
_cell.angle_gamma   90.00
#
_symmetry.space_group_name_H-M   'P 1'
#
loop_
_entity.id
_entity.type
_entity.pdbx_description
1 polymer ?
#
loop_
_entity_poly.entity_id
_entity_poly.type
_entity_poly.pdbx_seq_one_letter_code
_entity_poly.pdbx_strand_id
1 'polypeptide(L)'
;MARARPGRGSDQFALRLPEGLRDRIKAYAAYQGRSMNEEIVRILEREFPEPWVAGERIDELLEMLGVIQAGQATNEGISKLASELHDTIEGIYSGRVQGFDQNTRRDISNRYQEWQEREFERQSDKAAAEYDAVEEVSLERTGKSEKFVYEDGSVGPQPKKGSPPADISPDEEFPLFIIDEDDK
;
A
#
# COMPACT_ATOMS: atom_id res chain seq x y z
N MET A 1 -20.58 31.92 29.82
CA MET A 1 -21.19 30.85 29.00
C MET A 1 -20.19 29.69 28.93
N ALA A 2 -20.31 28.71 29.84
CA ALA A 2 -19.40 27.57 29.88
C ALA A 2 -19.74 26.59 28.76
N ARG A 3 -18.75 26.22 27.94
CA ARG A 3 -18.88 25.18 26.91
C ARG A 3 -19.23 23.85 27.60
N ALA A 4 -20.37 23.28 27.25
CA ALA A 4 -20.75 21.93 27.64
C ALA A 4 -19.71 20.96 27.11
N ARG A 5 -18.95 20.31 28.00
CA ARG A 5 -18.14 19.13 27.66
C ARG A 5 -19.13 17.99 27.41
N PRO A 6 -19.10 17.28 26.28
CA PRO A 6 -19.93 16.10 26.08
C PRO A 6 -19.61 15.10 27.20
N GLY A 7 -20.64 14.69 27.94
CA GLY A 7 -20.49 13.87 29.13
C GLY A 7 -19.87 12.52 28.78
N ARG A 8 -18.86 12.11 29.58
CA ARG A 8 -18.55 10.69 29.80
C ARG A 8 -19.74 10.06 30.52
N GLY A 9 -20.79 9.74 29.76
CA GLY A 9 -22.03 9.13 30.22
C GLY A 9 -22.32 7.89 29.39
N SER A 10 -21.46 6.87 29.58
CA SER A 10 -21.64 5.46 29.23
C SER A 10 -22.57 5.12 28.06
N ASP A 11 -22.02 5.10 26.84
CA ASP A 11 -22.52 4.28 25.73
C ASP A 11 -22.02 2.83 25.90
N GLN A 12 -22.29 2.24 27.07
CA GLN A 12 -21.82 0.89 27.41
C GLN A 12 -22.91 -0.12 27.04
N PHE A 13 -22.64 -0.94 26.04
CA PHE A 13 -23.55 -1.98 25.56
C PHE A 13 -23.07 -3.38 25.97
N ALA A 14 -23.98 -4.21 26.50
CA ALA A 14 -23.67 -5.59 26.84
C ALA A 14 -23.72 -6.48 25.58
N LEU A 15 -22.55 -6.80 25.02
CA LEU A 15 -22.41 -7.67 23.84
C LEU A 15 -22.51 -9.16 24.22
N ARG A 16 -23.35 -9.91 23.50
CA ARG A 16 -23.37 -11.37 23.57
C ARG A 16 -22.39 -11.94 22.55
N LEU A 17 -21.34 -12.59 23.04
CA LEU A 17 -20.33 -13.21 22.19
C LEU A 17 -20.63 -14.70 22.00
N PRO A 18 -20.40 -15.26 20.80
CA PRO A 18 -20.36 -16.70 20.60
C PRO A 18 -19.38 -17.39 21.55
N GLU A 19 -19.64 -18.67 21.82
CA GLU A 19 -18.78 -19.49 22.67
C GLU A 19 -17.32 -19.47 22.19
N GLY A 20 -16.37 -19.33 23.11
CA GLY A 20 -14.93 -19.30 22.83
C GLY A 20 -14.39 -18.02 22.18
N LEU A 21 -15.23 -17.14 21.61
CA LEU A 21 -14.74 -15.90 20.99
C LEU A 21 -14.13 -14.94 22.02
N ARG A 22 -14.74 -14.85 23.21
CA ARG A 22 -14.26 -14.00 24.31
C ARG A 22 -12.84 -14.37 24.73
N ASP A 23 -12.55 -15.66 24.87
CA ASP A 23 -11.26 -16.14 25.33
C ASP A 23 -10.16 -15.93 24.28
N ARG A 24 -10.51 -16.10 22.99
CA ARG A 24 -9.61 -15.78 21.86
C ARG A 24 -9.21 -14.30 21.85
N ILE A 25 -10.18 -13.38 22.00
CA ILE A 25 -9.91 -11.94 22.04
C ILE A 25 -9.06 -11.60 23.26
N LYS A 26 -9.40 -12.14 24.43
CA LYS A 26 -8.65 -11.91 25.68
C LYS A 26 -7.19 -12.38 25.58
N ALA A 27 -6.94 -13.55 25.00
CA ALA A 27 -5.59 -14.07 24.81
C ALA A 27 -4.75 -13.16 23.90
N TYR A 28 -5.33 -12.70 22.79
CA TYR A 28 -4.65 -11.80 21.87
C TYR A 28 -4.39 -10.41 22.47
N ALA A 29 -5.38 -9.84 23.17
CA ALA A 29 -5.23 -8.56 23.85
C ALA A 29 -4.11 -8.62 24.91
N ALA A 30 -4.06 -9.68 25.71
CA ALA A 30 -3.00 -9.88 26.71
C ALA A 30 -1.61 -10.01 26.08
N TYR A 31 -1.50 -10.72 24.95
CA TYR A 31 -0.26 -10.81 24.18
C TYR A 31 0.22 -9.44 23.67
N GLN A 32 -0.72 -8.56 23.29
CA GLN A 32 -0.45 -7.19 22.84
C GLN A 32 -0.33 -6.16 23.98
N GLY A 33 -0.43 -6.57 25.24
CA GLY A 33 -0.36 -5.68 26.40
C GLY A 33 -1.56 -4.73 26.54
N ARG A 34 -2.70 -5.05 25.93
CA ARG A 34 -3.94 -4.26 25.94
C ARG A 34 -5.01 -4.91 26.78
N SER A 35 -5.99 -4.12 27.23
CA SER A 35 -7.20 -4.71 27.80
C SER A 35 -8.05 -5.36 26.71
N MET A 36 -8.85 -6.37 27.07
CA MET A 36 -9.78 -6.99 26.14
C MET A 36 -10.73 -5.96 25.51
N ASN A 37 -11.21 -4.98 26.28
CA ASN A 37 -12.09 -3.93 25.79
C ASN A 37 -11.38 -3.02 24.78
N GLU A 38 -10.13 -2.65 25.05
CA GLU A 38 -9.31 -1.84 24.16
C GLU A 38 -9.08 -2.54 22.82
N GLU A 39 -8.84 -3.85 22.83
CA GLU A 39 -8.69 -4.61 21.58
C GLU A 39 -10.01 -4.72 20.80
N ILE A 40 -11.15 -4.86 21.50
CA ILE A 40 -12.48 -4.84 20.86
C ILE A 40 -12.72 -3.48 20.21
N VAL A 41 -12.53 -2.39 20.94
CA VAL A 41 -12.72 -1.02 20.43
C VAL A 41 -11.80 -0.76 19.23
N ARG A 42 -10.52 -1.09 19.34
CA ARG A 42 -9.54 -0.93 18.26
C ARG A 42 -9.95 -1.65 16.97
N ILE A 43 -10.47 -2.88 17.08
CA ILE A 43 -10.96 -3.62 15.91
C ILE A 43 -12.22 -2.94 15.38
N LEU A 44 -13.17 -2.59 16.24
CA LEU A 44 -14.41 -1.94 15.80
C LEU A 44 -14.16 -0.59 15.12
N GLU A 45 -13.27 0.25 15.63
CA GLU A 45 -12.88 1.52 15.00
C GLU A 45 -12.20 1.30 13.65
N ARG A 46 -11.42 0.22 13.52
CA ARG A 46 -10.78 -0.14 12.26
C ARG A 46 -11.78 -0.64 11.22
N GLU A 47 -12.70 -1.51 11.61
CA GLU A 47 -13.69 -2.09 10.68
C GLU A 47 -14.89 -1.17 10.43
N PHE A 48 -15.22 -0.29 11.38
CA PHE A 48 -16.30 0.71 11.32
C PHE A 48 -15.75 2.10 11.62
N PRO A 49 -14.92 2.65 10.73
CA PRO A 49 -14.36 3.96 10.95
C PRO A 49 -15.46 5.03 10.92
N GLU A 50 -15.23 6.14 11.64
CA GLU A 50 -16.17 7.25 11.66
C GLU A 50 -16.40 7.81 10.23
N PRO A 51 -17.68 7.97 9.82
CA PRO A 51 -18.01 8.64 8.58
C PRO A 51 -17.77 10.13 8.74
N TRP A 52 -17.07 10.73 7.78
CA TRP A 52 -16.83 12.17 7.74
C TRP A 52 -17.63 12.83 6.60
N VAL A 53 -17.89 14.12 6.76
CA VAL A 53 -18.62 14.91 5.77
C VAL A 53 -17.64 15.36 4.69
N ALA A 54 -18.01 15.19 3.41
CA ALA A 54 -17.13 15.53 2.28
C ALA A 54 -16.57 16.97 2.33
N GLY A 55 -17.38 17.93 2.80
CA GLY A 55 -17.00 19.33 2.87
C GLY A 55 -15.77 19.59 3.74
N GLU A 56 -15.75 19.06 4.97
CA GLU A 56 -14.63 19.24 5.89
C GLU A 56 -13.32 18.72 5.30
N ARG A 57 -13.39 17.59 4.59
CA ARG A 57 -12.22 16.98 3.98
C ARG A 57 -11.69 17.77 2.78
N ILE A 58 -12.60 18.33 1.98
CA ILE A 58 -12.22 19.19 0.85
C ILE A 58 -11.54 20.46 1.37
N ASP A 59 -12.03 21.05 2.46
CA ASP A 59 -11.44 22.25 3.06
C ASP A 59 -10.00 21.99 3.52
N GLU A 60 -9.73 20.86 4.18
CA GLU A 60 -8.37 20.45 4.58
C GLU A 60 -7.43 20.30 3.37
N LEU A 61 -7.90 19.64 2.31
CA LEU A 61 -7.12 19.46 1.08
C LEU A 61 -6.82 20.80 0.40
N LEU A 62 -7.78 21.73 0.39
CA LEU A 62 -7.61 23.07 -0.17
C LEU A 62 -6.60 23.90 0.63
N GLU A 63 -6.61 23.79 1.96
CA GLU A 63 -5.62 24.44 2.82
C GLU A 63 -4.21 23.93 2.53
N MET A 64 -4.03 22.61 2.47
CA MET A 64 -2.75 21.99 2.13
C MET A 64 -2.29 22.36 0.71
N LEU A 65 -3.20 22.40 -0.26
CA LEU A 65 -2.89 22.85 -1.62
C LEU A 65 -2.44 24.31 -1.65
N GLY A 66 -3.04 25.18 -0.82
CA GLY A 66 -2.63 26.57 -0.67
C GLY A 66 -1.18 26.72 -0.21
N VAL A 67 -0.74 25.88 0.74
CA VAL A 67 0.66 25.85 1.20
C VAL A 67 1.63 25.47 0.06
N ILE A 68 1.25 24.53 -0.79
CA ILE A 68 2.04 24.14 -1.98
C ILE A 68 2.10 25.29 -2.98
N GLN A 69 0.97 25.91 -3.31
CA GLN A 69 0.92 27.01 -4.26
C GLN A 69 1.71 28.24 -3.79
N ALA A 70 1.77 28.48 -2.48
CA ALA A 70 2.59 29.53 -1.88
C ALA A 70 4.11 29.25 -1.93
N GLY A 71 4.54 28.09 -2.43
CA GLY A 71 5.94 27.67 -2.47
C GLY A 71 6.52 27.34 -1.10
N GLN A 72 5.67 27.12 -0.10
CA GLN A 72 6.05 26.87 1.30
C GLN A 72 5.97 25.39 1.68
N ALA A 73 5.66 24.52 0.72
CA ALA A 73 5.52 23.11 1.00
C ALA A 73 6.87 22.42 1.21
N THR A 74 6.91 21.61 2.27
CA THR A 74 7.99 20.67 2.52
C THR A 74 7.70 19.35 1.80
N ASN A 75 8.72 18.52 1.57
CA ASN A 75 8.51 17.16 1.05
C ASN A 75 7.53 16.35 1.92
N GLU A 76 7.60 16.51 3.24
CA GLU A 76 6.65 15.91 4.18
C GLU A 76 5.22 16.43 3.97
N GLY A 77 5.05 17.75 3.76
CA GLY A 77 3.75 18.35 3.45
C GLY A 77 3.17 17.88 2.12
N ILE A 78 4.01 17.68 1.10
CA ILE A 78 3.60 17.14 -0.21
C ILE A 78 3.17 15.68 -0.06
N SER A 79 3.97 14.85 0.62
CA SER A 79 3.62 13.46 0.90
C SER A 79 2.34 13.33 1.73
N LYS A 80 2.16 14.22 2.72
CA LYS A 80 0.93 14.28 3.50
C LYS A 80 -0.25 14.61 2.61
N LEU A 81 -0.19 15.66 1.79
CA LEU A 81 -1.29 15.98 0.87
C LEU A 81 -1.64 14.79 -0.04
N ALA A 82 -0.64 14.12 -0.60
CA ALA A 82 -0.86 12.95 -1.45
C ALA A 82 -1.60 11.83 -0.69
N SER A 83 -1.19 11.54 0.55
CA SER A 83 -1.87 10.57 1.42
C SER A 83 -3.31 10.98 1.72
N GLU A 84 -3.53 12.24 2.10
CA GLU A 84 -4.86 12.73 2.50
C GLU A 84 -5.83 12.72 1.31
N LEU A 85 -5.32 13.02 0.10
CA LEU A 85 -6.08 12.93 -1.15
C LEU A 85 -6.46 11.48 -1.47
N HIS A 86 -5.51 10.55 -1.33
CA HIS A 86 -5.76 9.12 -1.51
C HIS A 86 -6.86 8.63 -0.56
N ASP A 87 -6.73 8.91 0.73
CA ASP A 87 -7.69 8.53 1.77
C ASP A 87 -9.09 9.12 1.52
N THR A 88 -9.15 10.31 0.91
CA THR A 88 -10.42 10.97 0.56
C THR A 88 -11.10 10.25 -0.59
N ILE A 89 -10.37 9.97 -1.66
CA ILE A 89 -10.90 9.23 -2.81
C ILE A 89 -11.35 7.84 -2.34
N GLU A 90 -10.58 7.23 -1.44
CA GLU A 90 -10.94 5.97 -0.80
C GLU A 90 -12.21 6.04 0.03
N GLY A 91 -12.31 7.08 0.85
CA GLY A 91 -13.52 7.35 1.61
C GLY A 91 -14.75 7.53 0.73
N ILE A 92 -14.61 8.13 -0.46
CA ILE A 92 -15.74 8.32 -1.39
C ILE A 92 -16.24 7.00 -1.93
N TYR A 93 -15.36 6.14 -2.47
CA TYR A 93 -15.80 4.88 -3.06
C TYR A 93 -16.29 3.87 -2.02
N SER A 94 -15.67 3.84 -0.82
CA SER A 94 -16.08 2.97 0.29
C SER A 94 -17.41 3.38 0.92
N GLY A 95 -17.89 4.60 0.63
CA GLY A 95 -19.09 5.17 1.23
C GLY A 95 -18.86 5.77 2.63
N ARG A 96 -17.61 5.81 3.12
CA ARG A 96 -17.24 6.50 4.36
C ARG A 96 -17.47 8.00 4.26
N VAL A 97 -17.23 8.59 3.10
CA VAL A 97 -17.56 9.99 2.79
C VAL A 97 -19.03 10.08 2.44
N GLN A 98 -19.76 10.83 3.27
CA GLN A 98 -21.18 11.11 3.06
C GLN A 98 -21.37 12.30 2.11
N GLY A 99 -22.48 12.31 1.38
CA GLY A 99 -22.86 13.43 0.48
C GLY A 99 -22.75 13.14 -1.02
N PHE A 100 -22.32 11.93 -1.42
CA PHE A 100 -22.29 11.49 -2.81
C PHE A 100 -23.31 10.38 -3.07
N ASP A 101 -23.99 10.43 -4.22
CA ASP A 101 -24.86 9.35 -4.68
C ASP A 101 -24.06 8.16 -5.23
N GLN A 102 -24.73 7.04 -5.46
CA GLN A 102 -24.09 5.78 -5.88
C GLN A 102 -23.47 5.84 -7.29
N ASN A 103 -24.03 6.63 -8.21
CA ASN A 103 -23.47 6.77 -9.54
C ASN A 103 -22.20 7.61 -9.48
N THR A 104 -22.22 8.74 -8.75
CA THR A 104 -21.04 9.58 -8.56
C THR A 104 -19.90 8.80 -7.89
N ARG A 105 -20.20 7.98 -6.87
CA ARG A 105 -19.19 7.10 -6.23
C ARG A 105 -18.57 6.11 -7.21
N ARG A 106 -19.40 5.48 -8.05
CA ARG A 106 -18.94 4.52 -9.05
C ARG A 106 -18.06 5.19 -10.11
N ASP A 107 -18.43 6.36 -10.59
CA ASP A 107 -17.66 7.10 -11.59
C ASP A 107 -16.28 7.51 -11.05
N ILE A 108 -16.22 7.98 -9.79
CA ILE A 108 -14.96 8.31 -9.12
C ILE A 108 -14.09 7.06 -8.96
N SER A 109 -14.68 5.94 -8.55
CA SER A 109 -13.98 4.65 -8.39
C SER A 109 -13.37 4.17 -9.70
N ASN A 110 -14.15 4.15 -10.80
CA ASN A 110 -13.66 3.71 -12.10
C ASN A 110 -12.48 4.57 -12.58
N ARG A 111 -12.61 5.90 -12.51
CA ARG A 111 -11.54 6.83 -12.92
C ARG A 111 -10.28 6.66 -12.09
N TYR A 112 -10.43 6.38 -10.80
CA TYR A 112 -9.30 6.16 -9.92
C TYR A 112 -8.57 4.85 -10.25
N GLN A 113 -9.30 3.77 -10.53
CA GLN A 113 -8.74 2.50 -10.99
C GLN A 113 -8.00 2.65 -12.32
N GLU A 114 -8.60 3.31 -13.30
CA GLU A 114 -7.96 3.60 -14.60
C GLU A 114 -6.69 4.46 -14.45
N TRP A 115 -6.65 5.37 -13.47
CA TRP A 115 -5.44 6.14 -13.19
C TRP A 115 -4.35 5.28 -12.54
N GLN A 116 -4.71 4.43 -11.57
CA GLN A 116 -3.80 3.50 -10.91
C GLN A 116 -3.19 2.49 -11.91
N GLU A 117 -4.00 1.92 -12.79
CA GLU A 117 -3.53 1.00 -13.83
C GLU A 117 -2.52 1.68 -14.76
N ARG A 118 -2.83 2.88 -15.24
CA ARG A 118 -1.89 3.65 -16.08
C ARG A 118 -0.60 4.03 -15.35
N GLU A 119 -0.68 4.32 -14.06
CA GLU A 119 0.51 4.63 -13.27
C GLU A 119 1.37 3.39 -13.08
N PHE A 120 0.75 2.24 -12.81
CA PHE A 120 1.42 0.96 -12.72
C PHE A 120 2.07 0.55 -14.04
N GLU A 121 1.37 0.70 -15.17
CA GLU A 121 1.93 0.48 -16.51
C GLU A 121 3.13 1.39 -16.76
N ARG A 122 3.03 2.70 -16.50
CA ARG A 122 4.16 3.63 -16.66
C ARG A 122 5.36 3.26 -15.78
N GLN A 123 5.13 2.82 -14.56
CA GLN A 123 6.19 2.36 -13.67
C GLN A 123 6.80 1.05 -14.16
N SER A 124 5.96 0.12 -14.63
CA SER A 124 6.39 -1.15 -15.22
C SER A 124 7.22 -0.93 -16.48
N ASP A 125 6.77 -0.05 -17.39
CA ASP A 125 7.48 0.30 -18.62
C ASP A 125 8.81 0.99 -18.32
N LYS A 126 8.82 1.88 -17.32
CA LYS A 126 10.05 2.55 -16.88
C LYS A 126 11.03 1.55 -16.25
N ALA A 127 10.55 0.64 -15.42
CA ALA A 127 11.37 -0.42 -14.84
C ALA A 127 11.89 -1.37 -15.93
N ALA A 128 11.05 -1.74 -16.90
CA ALA A 128 11.42 -2.54 -18.06
C ALA A 128 12.52 -1.89 -18.91
N ALA A 129 12.43 -0.57 -19.10
CA ALA A 129 13.45 0.21 -19.82
C ALA A 129 14.77 0.38 -19.04
N GLU A 130 14.77 0.14 -17.72
CA GLU A 130 15.95 0.20 -16.87
C GLU A 130 16.63 -1.18 -16.66
N TYR A 131 15.98 -2.29 -17.07
CA TYR A 131 16.58 -3.62 -16.98
C TYR A 131 17.60 -3.86 -18.09
N ASP A 132 18.74 -4.45 -17.70
CA ASP A 132 19.64 -5.07 -18.66
C ASP A 132 19.07 -6.40 -19.19
N ALA A 133 19.66 -6.94 -20.26
CA ALA A 133 19.18 -8.16 -20.90
C ALA A 133 19.15 -9.38 -19.96
N VAL A 134 19.95 -9.40 -18.88
CA VAL A 134 20.00 -10.48 -17.90
C VAL A 134 18.87 -10.34 -16.88
N GLU A 135 18.58 -9.11 -16.47
CA GLU A 135 17.53 -8.75 -15.52
C GLU A 135 16.13 -8.98 -16.11
N GLU A 136 15.93 -8.69 -17.41
CA GLU A 136 14.69 -8.97 -18.14
C GLU A 136 14.37 -10.48 -18.18
N VAL A 137 15.36 -11.31 -18.56
CA VAL A 137 15.22 -12.78 -18.60
C VAL A 137 14.97 -13.37 -17.21
N SER A 138 15.56 -12.77 -16.16
CA SER A 138 15.33 -13.20 -14.77
C SER A 138 13.90 -12.93 -14.33
N LEU A 139 13.38 -11.74 -14.65
CA LEU A 139 12.04 -11.30 -14.31
C LEU A 139 10.98 -12.18 -14.98
N GLU A 140 11.13 -12.46 -16.28
CA GLU A 140 10.21 -13.35 -17.01
C GLU A 140 10.14 -14.77 -16.43
N ARG A 141 11.28 -15.31 -15.98
CA ARG A 141 11.37 -16.70 -15.47
C ARG A 141 10.89 -16.86 -14.04
N THR A 142 11.14 -15.87 -13.18
CA THR A 142 11.00 -16.03 -11.72
C THR A 142 10.07 -15.02 -11.07
N GLY A 143 9.65 -13.97 -11.79
CA GLY A 143 8.96 -12.82 -11.23
C GLY A 143 9.87 -11.89 -10.43
N LYS A 144 11.21 -12.05 -10.54
CA LYS A 144 12.22 -11.21 -9.88
C LYS A 144 13.34 -10.85 -10.85
N SER A 145 13.81 -9.60 -10.81
CA SER A 145 14.89 -9.08 -11.68
C SER A 145 16.31 -9.29 -11.12
N GLU A 146 16.48 -10.09 -10.07
CA GLU A 146 17.80 -10.33 -9.44
C GLU A 146 18.72 -11.14 -10.37
N LYS A 147 20.00 -10.75 -10.49
CA LYS A 147 21.03 -11.52 -11.23
C LYS A 147 21.90 -12.39 -10.33
N PHE A 148 22.44 -13.47 -10.88
CA PHE A 148 23.43 -14.31 -10.20
C PHE A 148 24.82 -14.11 -10.79
N VAL A 149 25.82 -14.09 -9.89
CA VAL A 149 27.24 -14.24 -10.24
C VAL A 149 27.60 -15.69 -9.96
N TYR A 150 28.03 -16.41 -10.99
CA TYR A 150 28.44 -17.81 -10.88
C TYR A 150 29.88 -17.94 -10.37
N GLU A 151 30.28 -19.14 -9.91
CA GLU A 151 31.62 -19.39 -9.36
C GLU A 151 32.76 -19.13 -10.36
N ASP A 152 32.45 -19.16 -11.66
CA ASP A 152 33.38 -18.85 -12.76
C ASP A 152 33.48 -17.34 -13.07
N GLY A 153 32.77 -16.49 -12.31
CA GLY A 153 32.74 -15.04 -12.49
C GLY A 153 31.76 -14.54 -13.55
N SER A 154 31.04 -15.44 -14.23
CA SER A 154 30.02 -15.04 -15.21
C SER A 154 28.75 -14.52 -14.54
N VAL A 155 28.04 -13.62 -15.21
CA VAL A 155 26.73 -13.11 -14.78
C VAL A 155 25.64 -13.67 -15.66
N GLY A 156 24.57 -14.18 -15.06
CA GLY A 156 23.43 -14.69 -15.80
C GLY A 156 22.12 -14.69 -15.00
N PRO A 157 21.01 -15.06 -15.66
CA PRO A 157 19.68 -14.89 -15.10
C PRO A 157 19.38 -15.91 -13.99
N GLN A 158 18.40 -15.62 -13.12
CA GLN A 158 17.98 -16.60 -12.10
C GLN A 158 17.50 -17.91 -12.75
N PRO A 159 17.89 -19.08 -12.21
CA PRO A 159 17.31 -20.35 -12.61
C PRO A 159 15.85 -20.44 -12.15
N LYS A 160 14.98 -21.04 -12.97
CA LYS A 160 13.58 -21.30 -12.61
C LYS A 160 13.53 -22.24 -11.41
N LYS A 161 12.64 -21.97 -10.45
CA LYS A 161 12.47 -22.77 -9.22
C LYS A 161 12.26 -24.26 -9.57
N GLY A 162 13.22 -25.12 -9.21
CA GLY A 162 13.23 -26.55 -9.51
C GLY A 162 14.33 -26.99 -10.48
N SER A 163 15.07 -26.06 -11.10
CA SER A 163 16.26 -26.36 -11.90
C SER A 163 17.52 -26.40 -11.01
N PRO A 164 18.43 -27.38 -11.18
CA PRO A 164 19.69 -27.42 -10.45
C PRO A 164 20.55 -26.19 -10.74
N PRO A 165 21.22 -25.59 -9.74
CA PRO A 165 21.99 -24.36 -9.91
C PRO A 165 23.28 -24.47 -10.75
N ALA A 166 23.64 -25.65 -11.25
CA ALA A 166 24.96 -25.89 -11.85
C ALA A 166 24.97 -26.72 -13.15
N ASP A 167 23.80 -27.01 -13.73
CA ASP A 167 23.69 -27.88 -14.92
C ASP A 167 23.04 -27.15 -16.11
N ILE A 168 23.37 -25.87 -16.27
CA ILE A 168 23.00 -25.10 -17.45
C ILE A 168 23.99 -25.52 -18.54
N SER A 169 23.54 -26.39 -19.45
CA SER A 169 24.35 -26.77 -20.61
C SER A 169 24.72 -25.51 -21.41
N PRO A 170 25.99 -25.31 -21.81
CA PRO A 170 26.40 -24.22 -22.70
C PRO A 170 25.67 -24.19 -24.05
N ASP A 171 24.93 -25.27 -24.36
CA ASP A 171 24.21 -25.44 -25.62
C ASP A 171 22.83 -24.76 -25.66
N GLU A 172 22.29 -24.31 -24.51
CA GLU A 172 21.26 -23.27 -24.56
C GLU A 172 22.02 -21.96 -24.80
N GLU A 173 21.97 -21.44 -26.04
CA GLU A 173 22.62 -20.19 -26.46
C GLU A 173 22.15 -19.01 -25.58
N PHE A 174 22.76 -18.86 -24.40
CA PHE A 174 22.58 -17.71 -23.55
C PHE A 174 23.73 -16.75 -23.81
N PRO A 175 23.46 -15.46 -24.04
CA PRO A 175 24.51 -14.46 -24.00
C PRO A 175 25.00 -14.36 -22.56
N LEU A 176 26.03 -15.13 -22.22
CA LEU A 176 26.80 -14.95 -21.00
C LEU A 176 27.61 -13.66 -21.16
N PHE A 177 27.38 -12.70 -20.26
CA PHE A 177 28.11 -11.45 -20.25
C PHE A 177 29.29 -11.58 -19.29
N ILE A 178 30.51 -11.49 -19.83
CA ILE A 178 31.74 -11.46 -19.05
C ILE A 178 31.87 -10.07 -18.45
N ILE A 179 32.01 -9.96 -17.14
CA ILE A 179 32.41 -8.71 -16.49
C ILE A 179 33.91 -8.55 -16.76
N ASP A 180 34.29 -7.72 -17.71
CA ASP A 180 35.68 -7.26 -17.79
C ASP A 180 35.98 -6.39 -16.56
N GLU A 181 37.02 -6.76 -15.82
CA GLU A 181 37.39 -6.14 -14.53
C GLU A 181 38.06 -4.76 -14.67
N ASP A 182 37.98 -4.12 -15.84
CA ASP A 182 38.82 -2.96 -16.23
C ASP A 182 38.06 -1.65 -16.53
N ASP A 183 36.78 -1.49 -16.17
CA ASP A 183 36.10 -0.18 -16.23
C ASP A 183 35.77 0.35 -14.82
N LYS A 184 36.72 1.13 -14.26
CA LYS A 184 36.56 2.00 -13.09
C LYS A 184 36.95 3.44 -13.45
#